data_AF-A0A920HI21-F1
#
_entry.id   AF-A0A920HI21-F1
#
_cell.length_a   1.000
_cell.length_b   1.000
_cell.length_c   1.000
_cell.angle_alpha   90.00
_cell.angle_beta   90.00
_cell.angle_gamma   90.00
#
_symmetry.space_group_name_H-M   'P 1'
#
loop_
_entity.id
_entity.type
_entity.pdbx_description
1 polymer ?
#
loop_
_entity_poly.entity_id
_entity_poly.type
_entity_poly.pdbx_seq_one_letter_code
_entity_poly.pdbx_strand_id
1 'polypeptide(L)' 'MCIIFWPPLERQVIFKGIAKKTDNDYSDTYFSSRPYKSQAAAIVSKQSDVIYSYEDLQIDIINF' A
#
# COMPACT_ATOMS: atom_id res chain seq x y z
N MET A 1 8.09 14.54 5.15
CA MET A 1 7.94 14.43 6.62
C MET A 1 7.18 13.14 6.89
N CYS A 2 7.75 12.21 7.65
CA CYS A 2 7.09 10.97 8.06
C CYS A 2 7.08 10.89 9.58
N ILE A 3 5.98 10.41 10.18
CA ILE A 3 5.78 10.37 11.62
C ILE A 3 5.41 8.95 12.03
N ILE A 4 6.10 8.43 13.03
CA ILE A 4 5.74 7.19 13.72
C ILE A 4 5.39 7.56 15.16
N PHE A 5 4.18 7.22 15.58
CA PHE A 5 3.73 7.37 16.95
C PHE A 5 3.63 5.98 17.59
N TRP A 6 4.26 5.81 18.75
CA TRP A 6 4.17 4.62 19.59
C TRP A 6 3.37 4.95 20.85
N PRO A 7 2.04 4.80 20.84
CA PRO A 7 1.20 5.15 21.97
C PRO A 7 1.59 4.47 23.28
N PRO A 8 1.90 3.15 23.33
CA PRO A 8 2.26 2.48 24.57
C PRO A 8 3.55 3.00 25.23
N LEU A 9 4.40 3.67 24.45
CA LEU A 9 5.66 4.27 24.93
C LEU A 9 5.55 5.78 25.10
N GLU A 10 4.41 6.38 24.75
CA GLU A 10 4.21 7.83 24.67
C GLU A 10 5.31 8.53 23.86
N ARG A 11 5.77 7.90 22.77
CA ARG A 11 6.88 8.41 21.95
C ARG A 11 6.45 8.70 20.54
N GLN A 12 6.96 9.79 20.00
CA GLN A 12 6.83 10.16 18.60
C GLN A 12 8.21 10.32 17.97
N VAL A 13 8.44 9.65 16.84
CA VAL A 13 9.65 9.79 16.03
C VAL A 13 9.29 10.42 14.70
N ILE A 14 10.02 11.48 14.34
CA ILE A 14 9.77 12.31 13.17
C ILE A 14 10.97 12.24 12.23
N PHE A 15 10.76 11.79 11.00
CA PHE A 15 11.76 11.75 9.95
C PHE A 15 11.58 12.92 8.99
N LYS A 16 12.64 13.72 8.83
CA LYS A 16 12.74 14.83 7.87
C LYS A 16 13.79 14.49 6.82
N GLY A 17 13.43 14.68 5.56
CA GLY A 17 14.29 14.36 4.42
C GLY A 17 13.53 14.45 3.12
N ILE A 18 14.25 14.18 2.03
CA ILE A 18 13.72 14.18 0.66
C ILE A 18 13.48 12.73 0.26
N ALA A 19 12.25 12.39 -0.14
CA ALA A 19 11.93 11.07 -0.64
C ALA A 19 12.53 10.86 -2.04
N LYS A 20 13.00 9.65 -2.31
CA LYS A 20 13.45 9.22 -3.64
C LYS A 20 12.76 7.91 -4.00
N LYS A 21 12.52 7.69 -5.30
CA LYS A 21 12.05 6.39 -5.77
C LYS A 21 13.13 5.35 -5.48
N THR A 22 12.70 4.16 -5.07
CA THR A 22 13.57 3.00 -4.94
C THR A 22 13.77 2.35 -6.32
N ASP A 23 14.63 1.34 -6.38
CA ASP A 23 14.91 0.60 -7.60
C ASP A 23 13.71 -0.27 -8.00
N ASN A 24 13.55 -0.49 -9.31
CA ASN A 24 12.45 -1.30 -9.83
C ASN A 24 12.55 -2.76 -9.33
N ASP A 25 13.75 -3.34 -9.37
CA ASP A 25 14.00 -4.72 -8.90
C ASP A 25 13.60 -4.92 -7.43
N TYR A 26 13.87 -3.91 -6.59
CA TYR A 26 13.46 -3.93 -5.19
C TYR A 26 11.92 -3.91 -5.07
N SER A 27 11.27 -3.06 -5.87
CA SER A 27 9.81 -2.95 -5.89
C SER A 27 9.13 -4.24 -6.34
N ASP A 28 9.64 -4.87 -7.40
CA ASP A 28 9.09 -6.12 -7.96
C ASP A 28 9.31 -7.29 -7.02
N THR A 29 10.49 -7.36 -6.39
CA THR A 29 10.80 -8.39 -5.38
C THR A 29 9.88 -8.25 -4.17
N TYR A 30 9.72 -7.02 -3.65
CA TYR A 30 8.81 -6.76 -2.55
C TYR A 30 7.36 -7.09 -2.93
N PHE A 31 6.90 -6.67 -4.10
CA PHE A 31 5.55 -6.94 -4.58
C PHE A 31 5.26 -8.45 -4.66
N SER A 32 6.20 -9.21 -5.23
CA SER A 32 6.08 -10.67 -5.38
C SER A 32 6.06 -11.42 -4.04
N SER A 33 6.68 -10.86 -3.00
CA SER A 33 6.66 -11.45 -1.64
C SER A 33 5.34 -11.27 -0.89
N ARG A 34 4.44 -10.39 -1.37
CA ARG A 34 3.15 -10.12 -0.71
C ARG A 34 2.19 -11.31 -0.91
N PRO A 35 1.22 -11.52 0.00
CA PRO A 35 0.16 -12.50 -0.23
C PRO A 35 -0.60 -12.24 -1.54
N TYR A 36 -1.01 -13.29 -2.25
CA TYR A 36 -1.69 -13.19 -3.55
C TYR A 36 -2.86 -12.19 -3.54
N LYS A 37 -3.73 -12.27 -2.54
CA LYS A 37 -4.87 -11.34 -2.39
C LYS A 37 -4.44 -9.87 -2.29
N SER A 38 -3.31 -9.59 -1.65
CA SER A 38 -2.77 -8.23 -1.55
C SER A 38 -2.14 -7.74 -2.85
N GLN A 39 -1.62 -8.65 -3.68
CA GLN A 39 -1.16 -8.35 -5.03
C GLN A 39 -2.34 -8.01 -5.94
N ALA A 40 -3.34 -8.91 -6.01
CA ALA A 40 -4.57 -8.73 -6.78
C ALA A 40 -5.30 -7.42 -6.41
N ALA A 41 -5.49 -7.16 -5.11
CA ALA A 41 -6.13 -5.93 -4.64
C ALA A 41 -5.37 -4.65 -5.04
N ALA A 42 -4.04 -4.70 -5.05
CA ALA A 42 -3.23 -3.55 -5.48
C ALA A 42 -3.27 -3.31 -7.00
N ILE A 43 -3.53 -4.35 -7.80
CA ILE A 43 -3.67 -4.24 -9.25
C ILE A 43 -5.07 -3.74 -9.62
N VAL A 44 -6.10 -4.31 -8.98
CA VAL A 44 -7.52 -3.98 -9.24
C VAL A 44 -7.87 -2.58 -8.73
N SER A 45 -7.39 -2.20 -7.54
CA SER A 45 -7.68 -0.90 -6.94
C SER A 45 -6.81 0.19 -7.55
N LYS A 46 -7.37 0.94 -8.50
CA LYS A 46 -6.79 2.21 -8.95
C LYS A 46 -6.91 3.23 -7.82
N GLN A 47 -5.85 3.32 -7.00
CA GLN A 47 -5.85 4.14 -5.81
C GLN A 47 -6.26 5.59 -6.12
N SER A 48 -7.23 6.11 -5.35
CA SER A 48 -7.81 7.45 -5.46
C SER A 48 -8.83 7.69 -6.57
N ASP A 49 -9.15 6.69 -7.41
CA ASP A 49 -10.24 6.80 -8.38
C ASP A 49 -11.62 6.62 -7.72
N VAL A 50 -12.65 7.24 -8.31
CA VAL A 50 -14.04 7.09 -7.86
C VAL A 50 -14.54 5.70 -8.22
N ILE A 51 -15.14 5.03 -7.24
CA ILE A 51 -15.81 3.74 -7.42
C ILE A 51 -17.31 3.90 -7.24
N TYR A 52 -18.09 3.05 -7.92
CA TYR A 52 -19.55 3.05 -7.81
C TYR A 52 -20.03 2.42 -6.50
N SER A 53 -19.41 1.31 -6.10
CA SER A 53 -19.70 0.63 -4.83
C SER A 53 -18.48 -0.13 -4.30
N TYR A 54 -18.52 -0.51 -3.03
CA TYR A 54 -17.49 -1.35 -2.42
C TYR A 54 -17.60 -2.80 -2.92
N GLU A 55 -18.82 -3.27 -3.16
CA GLU A 55 -19.14 -4.60 -3.64
C GLU A 55 -18.51 -4.87 -5.01
N ASP A 56 -18.59 -3.91 -5.94
CA ASP A 56 -17.97 -4.02 -7.27
C ASP A 56 -16.46 -4.24 -7.16
N LEU A 57 -15.79 -3.46 -6.29
CA LEU A 57 -14.36 -3.60 -6.03
C LEU A 57 -14.02 -4.99 -5.45
N GLN A 58 -14.84 -5.53 -4.56
CA GLN A 58 -14.63 -6.87 -4.00
C GLN A 58 -14.78 -7.96 -5.07
N ILE A 59 -15.79 -7.85 -5.94
CA ILE A 59 -16.01 -8.78 -7.04
C ILE A 59 -14.81 -8.79 -7.99
N ASP A 60 -14.30 -7.60 -8.35
CA ASP A 60 -13.14 -7.47 -9.23
C ASP A 60 -11.88 -8.10 -8.61
N ILE A 61 -11.69 -7.97 -7.29
CA ILE A 61 -10.57 -8.61 -6.56
C ILE A 61 -10.70 -10.13 -6.52
N ILE A 62 -11.92 -10.66 -6.41
CA ILE A 62 -12.18 -12.12 -6.38
C ILE A 62 -11.99 -12.75 -7.76
N ASN A 63 -12.35 -12.02 -8.82
CA ASN A 63 -12.26 -12.48 -10.20
C ASN A 63 -10.84 -12.39 -10.79
N PHE A 64 -9.90 -11.81 -10.04
CA PHE A 64 -8.49 -11.66 -10.39
C PHE A 64 -7.65 -12.85 -9.88
#